data_AF-A0A0A9X1G1-F1
#
_entry.id   AF-A0A0A9X1G1-F1
#
_cell.length_a   1.000
_cell.length_b   1.000
_cell.length_c   1.000
_cell.angle_alpha   90.00
_cell.angle_beta   90.00
_cell.angle_gamma   90.00
#
_symmetry.space_group_name_H-M   'P 1'
#
loop_
_entity.id
_entity.type
_entity.pdbx_description
1 polymer ?
#
loop_
_entity_poly.entity_id
_entity_poly.type
_entity_poly.pdbx_seq_one_letter_code
_entity_poly.pdbx_strand_id
1 'polypeptide(L)'
;PKDDLECQTGIEKWDAVLQLVRDMHISGATPQLYGAVVRGIYNCSTCLEDYRLDDLPPNQVILRKLRQKIYGILLFDKPKIGDDAHVVRELAVSGPRSIDSYANNPAILPSVPHPGLVALWSNDDNPLDDVRWALLCDAVNIDHRLVRDSGIPLRLTIFLLTLKYLMDEGMKLQMFELNALISSAVVLVEYNTEKLKRLPTDPLDTRALRLYTLVARSYGSLILLNSSCGNPIPVQDAHAHNYQDGKLYHQSYRMAKNGSKISELCEHRNNHIEVFNAIFSILPVEKAVTADTV
;
A
#
# COMPACT_ATOMS: atom_id res chain seq x y z
N PRO A 1 8.25 26.46 -18.58
CA PRO A 1 8.99 25.39 -19.31
C PRO A 1 8.01 24.73 -20.28
N LYS A 2 8.44 24.36 -21.49
CA LYS A 2 7.60 23.90 -22.61
C LYS A 2 6.98 22.49 -22.39
N ASP A 3 6.38 22.23 -21.23
CA ASP A 3 5.83 20.91 -20.87
C ASP A 3 4.32 20.80 -21.09
N ASP A 4 3.64 21.86 -21.55
CA ASP A 4 2.19 21.91 -21.77
C ASP A 4 1.72 21.31 -23.12
N LEU A 5 2.56 20.52 -23.80
CA LEU A 5 2.34 20.10 -25.19
C LEU A 5 1.56 18.79 -25.40
N GLU A 6 1.11 18.08 -24.35
CA GLU A 6 0.57 16.71 -24.51
C GLU A 6 -0.77 16.45 -23.80
N CYS A 7 -1.72 17.40 -23.78
CA CYS A 7 -3.10 17.11 -23.33
C CYS A 7 -4.06 16.81 -24.48
N GLN A 8 -3.62 16.93 -25.73
CA GLN A 8 -4.43 16.65 -26.91
C GLN A 8 -3.68 15.71 -27.83
N THR A 9 -4.06 14.44 -27.78
CA THR A 9 -3.59 13.36 -28.65
C THR A 9 -4.49 13.18 -29.86
N GLY A 10 -5.66 13.84 -29.88
CA GLY A 10 -6.69 13.67 -30.91
C GLY A 10 -7.59 12.45 -30.67
N ILE A 11 -7.42 11.77 -29.53
CA ILE A 11 -8.21 10.61 -29.13
C ILE A 11 -9.06 11.03 -27.94
N GLU A 12 -10.32 11.37 -28.23
CA GLU A 12 -11.26 12.00 -27.30
C GLU A 12 -11.28 11.36 -25.89
N LYS A 13 -11.37 10.03 -25.83
CA LYS A 13 -11.39 9.30 -24.55
C LYS A 13 -10.10 9.48 -23.74
N TRP A 14 -8.94 9.44 -24.39
CA TRP A 14 -7.65 9.58 -23.71
C TRP A 14 -7.38 11.03 -23.33
N ASP A 15 -7.78 11.98 -24.18
CA ASP A 15 -7.66 13.41 -23.90
C ASP A 15 -8.51 13.81 -22.68
N ALA A 16 -9.69 13.21 -22.50
CA ALA A 16 -10.49 13.37 -21.28
C ALA A 16 -9.78 12.85 -20.02
N VAL A 17 -9.10 11.70 -20.11
CA VAL A 17 -8.28 11.17 -18.99
C VAL A 17 -7.12 12.11 -18.68
N LEU A 18 -6.40 12.59 -19.69
CA LEU A 18 -5.27 13.51 -19.50
C LEU A 18 -5.69 14.81 -18.82
N GLN A 19 -6.83 15.37 -19.23
CA GLN A 19 -7.40 16.56 -18.60
C GLN A 19 -7.76 16.30 -17.13
N LEU A 20 -8.44 15.19 -16.84
CA LEU A 20 -8.79 14.81 -15.47
C LEU A 20 -7.57 14.62 -14.57
N VAL A 21 -6.52 13.96 -15.07
CA VAL A 21 -5.26 13.77 -14.34
C VAL A 21 -4.56 15.10 -14.09
N ARG A 22 -4.61 16.05 -15.03
CA ARG A 22 -4.08 17.40 -14.85
C ARG A 22 -4.82 18.14 -13.73
N ASP A 23 -6.14 18.08 -13.71
CA ASP A 23 -6.97 18.74 -12.69
C ASP A 23 -6.73 18.14 -11.29
N MET A 24 -6.60 16.82 -11.20
CA MET A 24 -6.20 16.14 -9.95
C MET A 24 -4.79 16.52 -9.49
N HIS A 25 -3.86 16.72 -10.43
CA HIS A 25 -2.50 17.15 -10.11
C HIS A 25 -2.48 18.60 -9.57
N ILE A 26 -3.19 19.51 -10.23
CA ILE A 26 -3.26 20.94 -9.85
C ILE A 26 -3.95 21.11 -8.49
N SER A 27 -5.01 20.34 -8.23
CA SER A 27 -5.73 20.36 -6.94
C SER A 27 -4.97 19.66 -5.81
N GLY A 28 -3.89 18.94 -6.10
CA GLY A 28 -3.10 18.22 -5.12
C GLY A 28 -3.71 16.90 -4.64
N ALA A 29 -4.76 16.41 -5.29
CA ALA A 29 -5.44 15.18 -4.90
C ALA A 29 -4.52 13.95 -5.01
N THR A 30 -3.72 13.85 -6.08
CA THR A 30 -2.88 12.68 -6.36
C THR A 30 -1.64 13.00 -7.23
N PRO A 31 -0.65 13.75 -6.70
CA PRO A 31 0.48 14.26 -7.50
C PRO A 31 1.30 13.17 -8.22
N GLN A 32 1.36 11.96 -7.66
CA GLN A 32 2.14 10.84 -8.20
C GLN A 32 1.53 10.21 -9.46
N LEU A 33 0.22 10.34 -9.68
CA LEU A 33 -0.46 9.77 -10.86
C LEU A 33 -0.05 10.47 -12.15
N TYR A 34 0.13 11.79 -12.10
CA TYR A 34 0.46 12.62 -13.25
C TYR A 34 1.75 12.16 -13.95
N GLY A 35 2.80 11.86 -13.18
CA GLY A 35 4.07 11.41 -13.75
C GLY A 35 3.92 10.10 -14.54
N ALA A 36 3.20 9.12 -14.00
CA ALA A 36 3.01 7.83 -14.64
C ALA A 36 2.12 7.93 -15.89
N VAL A 37 1.01 8.67 -15.81
CA VAL A 37 0.02 8.78 -16.89
C VAL A 37 0.53 9.66 -18.05
N VAL A 38 0.98 10.87 -17.72
CA VAL A 38 1.32 11.89 -18.71
C VAL A 38 2.75 11.68 -19.20
N ARG A 39 3.72 11.52 -18.29
CA ARG A 39 5.14 11.47 -18.65
C ARG A 39 5.67 10.05 -18.89
N GLY A 40 4.93 9.02 -18.52
CA GLY A 40 5.42 7.64 -18.50
C GLY A 40 6.62 7.44 -17.57
N ILE A 41 6.72 8.25 -16.51
CA ILE A 41 7.83 8.24 -15.54
C ILE A 41 7.30 8.18 -14.12
N TYR A 42 7.85 7.29 -13.31
CA TYR A 42 7.61 7.24 -11.87
C TYR A 42 8.93 7.43 -11.12
N ASN A 43 8.95 8.41 -10.22
CA ASN A 43 10.09 8.68 -9.35
C ASN A 43 9.67 8.38 -7.92
N CYS A 44 10.34 7.43 -7.26
CA CYS A 44 10.06 7.16 -5.86
C CYS A 44 10.94 8.02 -4.95
N SER A 45 10.39 8.43 -3.80
CA SER A 45 11.18 9.08 -2.76
C SER A 45 12.13 8.07 -2.09
N THR A 46 13.33 8.53 -1.73
CA THR A 46 14.35 7.69 -1.13
C THR A 46 13.93 7.22 0.26
N CYS A 47 14.20 5.96 0.58
CA CYS A 47 14.08 5.38 1.91
C CYS A 47 15.44 5.20 2.58
N LEU A 48 15.51 5.43 3.89
CA LEU A 48 16.61 4.94 4.70
C LEU A 48 16.38 3.44 4.94
N GLU A 49 17.02 2.62 4.10
CA GLU A 49 17.04 1.16 4.24
C GLU A 49 18.45 0.71 4.63
N ASP A 50 18.53 -0.34 5.43
CA ASP A 50 19.81 -0.96 5.77
C ASP A 50 20.08 -2.12 4.81
N TYR A 51 20.84 -1.83 3.75
CA TYR A 51 21.25 -2.77 2.72
C TYR A 51 22.37 -3.73 3.15
N ARG A 52 22.85 -3.65 4.40
CA ARG A 52 23.91 -4.55 4.91
C ARG A 52 23.38 -5.92 5.33
N LEU A 53 22.07 -6.04 5.49
CA LEU A 53 21.36 -7.23 5.95
C LEU A 53 20.27 -7.58 4.91
N ASP A 54 20.14 -8.86 4.59
CA ASP A 54 19.29 -9.40 3.51
C ASP A 54 18.01 -10.10 4.02
N ASP A 55 17.73 -9.99 5.32
CA ASP A 55 16.56 -10.53 6.03
C ASP A 55 15.23 -9.83 5.67
N LEU A 56 15.29 -8.68 5.01
CA LEU A 56 14.13 -7.96 4.47
C LEU A 56 14.42 -7.52 3.03
N PRO A 57 13.45 -7.66 2.11
CA PRO A 57 13.63 -7.21 0.74
C PRO A 57 13.62 -5.68 0.66
N PRO A 58 14.36 -5.08 -0.29
CA PRO A 58 14.29 -3.64 -0.51
C PRO A 58 12.88 -3.19 -0.86
N ASN A 59 12.41 -2.07 -0.29
CA ASN A 59 11.02 -1.62 -0.42
C ASN A 59 10.61 -1.44 -1.89
N GLN A 60 11.49 -0.84 -2.69
CA GLN A 60 11.23 -0.58 -4.10
C GLN A 60 11.20 -1.83 -4.97
N VAL A 61 11.87 -2.90 -4.53
CA VAL A 61 11.88 -4.20 -5.22
C VAL A 61 10.57 -4.93 -4.95
N ILE A 62 10.19 -5.10 -3.67
CA ILE A 62 8.98 -5.83 -3.29
C ILE A 62 7.71 -5.13 -3.79
N LEU A 63 7.69 -3.80 -3.89
CA LEU A 63 6.54 -3.03 -4.39
C LEU A 63 6.49 -2.90 -5.93
N ARG A 64 7.50 -3.39 -6.66
CA ARG A 64 7.56 -3.22 -8.13
C ARG A 64 6.32 -3.77 -8.82
N LYS A 65 5.90 -4.99 -8.44
CA LYS A 65 4.75 -5.64 -9.05
C LYS A 65 3.44 -4.91 -8.74
N LEU A 66 3.28 -4.36 -7.53
CA LEU A 66 2.15 -3.49 -7.20
C LEU A 66 2.11 -2.26 -8.12
N ARG A 67 3.26 -1.61 -8.34
CA ARG A 67 3.34 -0.46 -9.25
C ARG A 67 2.98 -0.85 -10.69
N GLN A 68 3.46 -1.98 -11.18
CA GLN A 68 3.06 -2.51 -12.49
C GLN A 68 1.55 -2.71 -12.61
N LYS A 69 0.89 -3.23 -11.57
CA LYS A 69 -0.57 -3.37 -11.53
C LYS A 69 -1.29 -2.00 -11.46
N ILE A 70 -0.76 -1.06 -10.69
CA ILE A 70 -1.23 0.33 -10.68
C ILE A 70 -1.15 0.92 -12.09
N TYR A 71 -0.04 0.73 -12.82
CA TYR A 71 0.08 1.20 -14.20
C TYR A 71 -0.94 0.55 -15.14
N GLY A 72 -1.30 -0.71 -14.92
CA GLY A 72 -2.35 -1.37 -15.69
C GLY A 72 -3.73 -0.73 -15.52
N ILE A 73 -4.03 -0.20 -14.33
CA ILE A 73 -5.24 0.58 -14.06
C ILE A 73 -5.11 1.95 -14.75
N LEU A 74 -4.01 2.67 -14.49
CA LEU A 74 -3.82 4.05 -14.92
C LEU A 74 -3.60 4.25 -16.43
N LEU A 75 -3.16 3.20 -17.13
CA LEU A 75 -2.90 3.25 -18.57
C LEU A 75 -3.91 2.39 -19.33
N PHE A 76 -5.01 1.99 -18.69
CA PHE A 76 -6.02 1.12 -19.29
C PHE A 76 -6.61 1.72 -20.57
N ASP A 77 -6.98 3.00 -20.54
CA ASP A 77 -7.56 3.72 -21.68
C ASP A 77 -6.50 4.26 -22.64
N LYS A 78 -5.20 4.10 -22.32
CA LYS A 78 -4.13 4.64 -23.17
C LYS A 78 -4.11 3.87 -24.49
N PRO A 79 -4.18 4.55 -25.64
CA PRO A 79 -4.14 3.91 -26.96
C PRO A 79 -2.87 3.06 -27.11
N LYS A 80 -3.04 1.78 -27.46
CA LYS A 80 -1.91 0.89 -27.71
C LYS A 80 -1.28 1.16 -29.07
N ILE A 81 0.04 1.02 -29.12
CA ILE A 81 0.80 0.98 -30.36
C ILE A 81 1.29 -0.46 -30.51
N GLY A 82 0.59 -1.25 -31.33
CA GLY A 82 0.83 -2.70 -31.43
C GLY A 82 0.33 -3.49 -30.22
N ASP A 83 0.92 -4.66 -30.01
CA ASP A 83 0.49 -5.62 -28.97
C ASP A 83 1.23 -5.46 -27.63
N ASP A 84 2.28 -4.64 -27.59
CA ASP A 84 3.12 -4.46 -26.40
C ASP A 84 2.37 -3.79 -25.24
N ALA A 85 2.75 -4.17 -24.02
CA ALA A 85 2.25 -3.53 -22.81
C ALA A 85 2.78 -2.10 -22.70
N HIS A 86 1.97 -1.19 -22.15
CA HIS A 86 2.44 0.14 -21.79
C HIS A 86 3.57 0.05 -20.78
N VAL A 87 4.63 0.84 -20.96
CA VAL A 87 5.79 0.83 -20.08
C VAL A 87 5.90 2.14 -19.34
N VAL A 88 6.10 2.06 -18.01
CA VAL A 88 6.49 3.20 -17.18
C VAL A 88 7.96 3.04 -16.80
N ARG A 89 8.71 4.13 -16.97
CA ARG A 89 10.13 4.19 -16.59
C ARG A 89 10.26 4.63 -15.14
N GLU A 90 11.01 3.88 -14.35
CA GLU A 90 11.20 4.14 -12.93
C GLU A 90 12.62 4.56 -12.59
N LEU A 91 12.74 5.57 -11.72
CA LEU A 91 13.93 5.78 -10.89
C LEU A 91 13.57 5.49 -9.43
N ALA A 92 14.07 4.37 -8.92
CA ALA A 92 13.76 3.90 -7.58
C ALA A 92 15.02 3.42 -6.86
N VAL A 93 15.22 3.90 -5.63
CA VAL A 93 16.36 3.48 -4.81
C VAL A 93 16.09 2.08 -4.24
N SER A 94 16.87 1.09 -4.66
CA SER A 94 16.77 -0.31 -4.23
C SER A 94 18.13 -0.95 -3.90
N GLY A 95 19.18 -0.14 -3.85
CA GLY A 95 20.54 -0.56 -3.56
C GLY A 95 21.57 0.35 -4.24
N PRO A 96 22.87 0.02 -4.13
CA PRO A 96 23.92 0.74 -4.83
C PRO A 96 23.67 0.80 -6.34
N ARG A 97 23.86 1.97 -6.96
CA ARG A 97 23.71 2.22 -8.40
C ARG A 97 22.31 1.98 -9.00
N SER A 98 21.28 1.80 -8.17
CA SER A 98 19.93 1.52 -8.67
C SER A 98 19.24 2.71 -9.37
N ILE A 99 19.89 3.88 -9.37
CA ILE A 99 19.43 5.11 -10.02
C ILE A 99 20.33 5.55 -11.18
N ASP A 100 21.31 4.72 -11.57
CA ASP A 100 22.22 5.02 -12.68
C ASP A 100 21.48 5.02 -14.04
N SER A 101 20.35 4.32 -14.12
CA SER A 101 19.49 4.30 -15.31
C SER A 101 18.04 4.04 -14.94
N TYR A 102 17.12 4.38 -15.84
CA TYR A 102 15.70 4.07 -15.68
C TYR A 102 15.45 2.56 -15.82
N ALA A 103 14.66 2.00 -14.90
CA ALA A 103 14.12 0.66 -15.04
C ALA A 103 12.79 0.70 -15.82
N ASN A 104 12.64 -0.14 -16.84
CA ASN A 104 11.40 -0.29 -17.60
C ASN A 104 10.45 -1.25 -16.88
N ASN A 105 9.27 -0.78 -16.50
CA ASN A 105 8.27 -1.58 -15.80
C ASN A 105 6.99 -1.65 -16.65
N PRO A 106 6.71 -2.80 -17.30
CA PRO A 106 5.49 -2.97 -18.07
C PRO A 106 4.26 -2.99 -17.17
N ALA A 107 3.17 -2.39 -17.63
CA ALA A 107 1.88 -2.38 -16.98
C ALA A 107 1.26 -3.78 -16.99
N ILE A 108 0.73 -4.20 -15.85
CA ILE A 108 -0.02 -5.46 -15.68
C ILE A 108 -1.50 -5.09 -15.63
N LEU A 109 -2.24 -5.40 -16.69
CA LEU A 109 -3.67 -5.10 -16.76
C LEU A 109 -4.45 -5.83 -15.64
N PRO A 110 -5.52 -5.21 -15.11
CA PRO A 110 -6.40 -5.85 -14.13
C PRO A 110 -7.00 -7.15 -14.68
N SER A 111 -7.23 -8.13 -13.80
CA SER A 111 -7.92 -9.38 -14.18
C SER A 111 -9.44 -9.27 -14.09
N VAL A 112 -9.92 -8.22 -13.42
CA VAL A 112 -11.34 -7.88 -13.22
C VAL A 112 -11.77 -6.75 -14.17
N PRO A 113 -13.09 -6.54 -14.37
CA PRO A 113 -13.58 -5.47 -15.23
C PRO A 113 -13.05 -4.07 -14.84
N HIS A 114 -12.71 -3.28 -15.85
CA HIS A 114 -12.26 -1.91 -15.69
C HIS A 114 -13.18 -0.98 -16.51
N PRO A 115 -13.86 0.02 -15.89
CA PRO A 115 -14.91 0.80 -16.55
C PRO A 115 -14.37 1.95 -17.42
N GLY A 116 -13.05 2.12 -17.45
CA GLY A 116 -12.37 3.31 -17.97
C GLY A 116 -12.21 4.35 -16.87
N LEU A 117 -11.11 5.10 -16.90
CA LEU A 117 -10.67 5.99 -15.82
C LEU A 117 -11.63 7.15 -15.58
N VAL A 118 -12.22 7.71 -16.64
CA VAL A 118 -13.22 8.80 -16.52
C VAL A 118 -14.42 8.33 -15.69
N ALA A 119 -14.93 7.12 -15.95
CA ALA A 119 -16.03 6.54 -15.18
C ALA A 119 -15.56 6.09 -13.79
N LEU A 120 -14.39 5.46 -13.70
CA LEU A 120 -13.84 4.97 -12.43
C LEU A 120 -13.68 6.08 -11.39
N TRP A 121 -13.25 7.27 -11.82
CA TRP A 121 -13.00 8.43 -10.98
C TRP A 121 -14.16 9.43 -10.92
N SER A 122 -15.32 9.13 -11.52
CA SER A 122 -16.49 10.00 -11.38
C SER A 122 -17.03 9.95 -9.95
N ASN A 123 -17.57 11.05 -9.45
CA ASN A 123 -18.21 11.11 -8.12
C ASN A 123 -19.64 10.53 -8.12
N ASP A 124 -20.00 9.67 -9.08
CA ASP A 124 -21.32 9.02 -9.10
C ASP A 124 -21.32 7.86 -8.09
N ASP A 125 -21.99 8.09 -6.96
CA ASP A 125 -21.78 7.39 -5.69
C ASP A 125 -22.24 5.92 -5.60
N ASN A 126 -22.77 5.27 -6.64
CA ASN A 126 -23.38 3.95 -6.44
C ASN A 126 -23.18 2.84 -7.50
N PRO A 127 -23.09 3.09 -8.82
CA PRO A 127 -23.04 1.98 -9.76
C PRO A 127 -21.68 1.27 -9.82
N LEU A 128 -20.62 1.85 -9.26
CA LEU A 128 -19.24 1.37 -9.44
C LEU A 128 -18.51 0.96 -8.15
N ASP A 129 -19.12 1.04 -6.97
CA ASP A 129 -18.43 0.71 -5.70
C ASP A 129 -17.82 -0.70 -5.74
N ASP A 130 -18.61 -1.69 -6.17
CA ASP A 130 -18.14 -3.08 -6.27
C ASP A 130 -16.96 -3.24 -7.25
N VAL A 131 -16.98 -2.49 -8.36
CA VAL A 131 -15.90 -2.48 -9.35
C VAL A 131 -14.62 -1.85 -8.79
N ARG A 132 -14.75 -0.74 -8.04
CA ARG A 132 -13.61 -0.06 -7.39
C ARG A 132 -12.96 -0.98 -6.36
N TRP A 133 -13.77 -1.64 -5.54
CA TRP A 133 -13.31 -2.65 -4.58
C TRP A 133 -12.66 -3.85 -5.25
N ALA A 134 -13.26 -4.37 -6.33
CA ALA A 134 -12.70 -5.48 -7.09
C ALA A 134 -11.31 -5.13 -7.66
N LEU A 135 -11.13 -3.94 -8.25
CA LEU A 135 -9.84 -3.48 -8.77
C LEU A 135 -8.78 -3.34 -7.67
N LEU A 136 -9.14 -2.74 -6.53
CA LEU A 136 -8.23 -2.59 -5.38
C LEU A 136 -7.76 -3.95 -4.87
N CYS A 137 -8.66 -4.90 -4.69
CA CYS A 137 -8.35 -6.21 -4.13
C CYS A 137 -7.69 -7.17 -5.16
N ASP A 138 -8.02 -7.06 -6.45
CA ASP A 138 -7.32 -7.76 -7.55
C ASP A 138 -5.82 -7.42 -7.56
N ALA A 139 -5.49 -6.15 -7.34
CA ALA A 139 -4.10 -5.71 -7.27
C ALA A 139 -3.31 -6.38 -6.12
N VAL A 140 -3.99 -6.80 -5.06
CA VAL A 140 -3.42 -7.45 -3.86
C VAL A 140 -3.70 -8.97 -3.81
N ASN A 141 -4.30 -9.54 -4.86
CA ASN A 141 -4.66 -10.96 -4.97
C ASN A 141 -5.52 -11.43 -3.78
N ILE A 142 -6.61 -10.72 -3.52
CA ILE A 142 -7.61 -11.10 -2.51
C ILE A 142 -9.02 -10.84 -3.07
N ASP A 143 -10.00 -11.66 -2.68
CA ASP A 143 -11.40 -11.38 -2.98
C ASP A 143 -11.86 -10.19 -2.13
N HIS A 144 -12.45 -9.17 -2.77
CA HIS A 144 -12.93 -7.97 -2.09
C HIS A 144 -14.02 -8.28 -1.05
N ARG A 145 -14.80 -9.35 -1.22
CA ARG A 145 -15.83 -9.77 -0.26
C ARG A 145 -15.24 -10.23 1.06
N LEU A 146 -14.11 -10.95 1.01
CA LEU A 146 -13.39 -11.36 2.22
C LEU A 146 -12.90 -10.17 3.03
N VAL A 147 -12.67 -9.02 2.39
CA VAL A 147 -12.27 -7.78 3.06
C VAL A 147 -13.50 -7.03 3.57
N ARG A 148 -14.50 -6.81 2.71
CA ARG A 148 -15.70 -6.00 3.05
C ARG A 148 -16.58 -6.66 4.12
N ASP A 149 -16.70 -7.98 4.09
CA ASP A 149 -17.58 -8.74 4.98
C ASP A 149 -16.86 -9.21 6.27
N SER A 150 -15.58 -8.85 6.44
CA SER A 150 -14.73 -9.28 7.56
C SER A 150 -15.09 -8.67 8.92
N GLY A 151 -15.87 -7.57 8.93
CA GLY A 151 -16.08 -6.74 10.12
C GLY A 151 -14.86 -5.92 10.54
N ILE A 152 -13.77 -5.91 9.76
CA ILE A 152 -12.61 -5.07 10.01
C ILE A 152 -12.98 -3.60 9.76
N PRO A 153 -12.69 -2.68 10.70
CA PRO A 153 -12.95 -1.26 10.50
C PRO A 153 -12.26 -0.72 9.25
N LEU A 154 -12.98 0.10 8.46
CA LEU A 154 -12.49 0.62 7.18
C LEU A 154 -11.13 1.32 7.30
N ARG A 155 -10.89 2.04 8.40
CA ARG A 155 -9.61 2.68 8.75
C ARG A 155 -8.41 1.74 8.78
N LEU A 156 -8.60 0.42 8.93
CA LEU A 156 -7.54 -0.60 8.97
C LEU A 156 -7.38 -1.34 7.64
N THR A 157 -8.14 -1.00 6.61
CA THR A 157 -8.14 -1.74 5.34
C THR A 157 -6.84 -1.57 4.58
N ILE A 158 -6.30 -0.34 4.50
CA ILE A 158 -5.00 -0.10 3.86
C ILE A 158 -3.89 -0.87 4.60
N PHE A 159 -3.94 -0.92 5.94
CA PHE A 159 -3.03 -1.72 6.75
C PHE A 159 -3.10 -3.21 6.40
N LEU A 160 -4.30 -3.79 6.40
CA LEU A 160 -4.54 -5.19 6.03
C LEU A 160 -4.00 -5.50 4.62
N LEU A 161 -4.38 -4.71 3.62
CA LEU A 161 -3.96 -4.90 2.24
C LEU A 161 -2.44 -4.76 2.07
N THR A 162 -1.81 -3.87 2.85
CA THR A 162 -0.35 -3.71 2.85
C THR A 162 0.33 -4.97 3.38
N LEU A 163 -0.09 -5.49 4.53
CA LEU A 163 0.50 -6.72 5.08
C LEU A 163 0.25 -7.91 4.18
N LYS A 164 -0.98 -8.06 3.66
CA LYS A 164 -1.34 -9.13 2.72
C LYS A 164 -0.43 -9.12 1.50
N TYR A 165 -0.25 -7.96 0.86
CA TYR A 165 0.62 -7.80 -0.30
C TYR A 165 2.08 -8.15 0.04
N LEU A 166 2.63 -7.56 1.09
CA LEU A 166 4.04 -7.77 1.45
C LEU A 166 4.33 -9.24 1.79
N MET A 167 3.42 -9.91 2.49
CA MET A 167 3.55 -11.33 2.84
C MET A 167 3.48 -12.23 1.59
N ASP A 168 2.59 -11.94 0.64
CA ASP A 168 2.52 -12.69 -0.62
C ASP A 168 3.77 -12.49 -1.51
N GLU A 169 4.37 -11.30 -1.48
CA GLU A 169 5.56 -10.97 -2.28
C GLU A 169 6.87 -11.30 -1.55
N GLY A 170 6.80 -12.08 -0.47
CA GLY A 170 7.98 -12.72 0.13
C GLY A 170 8.61 -12.00 1.32
N MET A 171 7.95 -11.01 1.92
CA MET A 171 8.37 -10.47 3.21
C MET A 171 8.37 -11.59 4.27
N LYS A 172 9.49 -11.77 4.95
CA LYS A 172 9.67 -12.80 6.00
C LYS A 172 9.51 -12.20 7.39
N LEU A 173 8.68 -12.85 8.20
CA LEU A 173 8.33 -12.45 9.55
C LEU A 173 8.51 -13.63 10.51
N GLN A 174 8.81 -13.32 11.77
CA GLN A 174 8.52 -14.24 12.87
C GLN A 174 7.10 -14.00 13.38
N MET A 175 6.49 -15.01 14.02
CA MET A 175 5.09 -14.92 14.46
C MET A 175 4.85 -13.74 15.40
N PHE A 176 5.77 -13.49 16.34
CA PHE A 176 5.63 -12.37 17.26
C PHE A 176 5.75 -11.00 16.56
N GLU A 177 6.48 -10.91 15.44
CA GLU A 177 6.60 -9.67 14.65
C GLU A 177 5.28 -9.35 13.97
N LEU A 178 4.61 -10.37 13.43
CA LEU A 178 3.26 -10.25 12.86
C LEU A 178 2.26 -9.81 13.94
N ASN A 179 2.29 -10.47 15.11
CA ASN A 179 1.42 -10.12 16.23
C ASN A 179 1.62 -8.66 16.66
N ALA A 180 2.86 -8.19 16.74
CA ALA A 180 3.18 -6.81 17.08
C ALA A 180 2.68 -5.79 16.04
N LEU A 181 2.83 -6.10 14.74
CA LEU A 181 2.31 -5.26 13.66
C LEU A 181 0.78 -5.11 13.80
N ILE A 182 0.05 -6.22 13.89
CA ILE A 182 -1.42 -6.21 13.96
C ILE A 182 -1.89 -5.52 15.24
N SER A 183 -1.35 -5.91 16.41
CA SER A 183 -1.80 -5.35 17.68
C SER A 183 -1.57 -3.85 17.74
N SER A 184 -0.42 -3.35 17.28
CA SER A 184 -0.10 -1.92 17.31
C SER A 184 -1.07 -1.08 16.47
N ALA A 185 -1.45 -1.57 15.28
CA ALA A 185 -2.43 -0.90 14.42
C ALA A 185 -3.84 -0.92 15.04
N VAL A 186 -4.24 -2.05 15.63
CA VAL A 186 -5.56 -2.22 16.24
C VAL A 186 -5.75 -1.31 17.44
N VAL A 187 -4.80 -1.27 18.37
CA VAL A 187 -4.94 -0.54 19.64
C VAL A 187 -4.72 0.96 19.50
N LEU A 188 -4.14 1.44 18.39
CA LEU A 188 -3.82 2.86 18.16
C LEU A 188 -5.00 3.81 18.38
N VAL A 189 -6.23 3.36 18.11
CA VAL A 189 -7.46 4.14 18.33
C VAL A 189 -7.64 4.63 19.78
N GLU A 190 -7.00 3.97 20.74
CA GLU A 190 -7.05 4.34 22.17
C GLU A 190 -6.00 5.39 22.57
N TYR A 191 -5.12 5.75 21.64
CA TYR A 191 -3.96 6.58 21.87
C TYR A 191 -4.15 7.95 21.23
N ASN A 192 -4.19 8.99 22.07
CA ASN A 192 -4.03 10.36 21.61
C ASN A 192 -2.54 10.74 21.60
N THR A 193 -2.24 11.90 21.02
CA THR A 193 -0.86 12.42 20.89
C THR A 193 -0.11 12.48 22.22
N GLU A 194 -0.78 12.82 23.32
CA GLU A 194 -0.17 12.89 24.64
C GLU A 194 0.23 11.51 25.19
N LYS A 195 -0.61 10.48 24.98
CA LYS A 195 -0.28 9.10 25.33
C LYS A 195 0.89 8.59 24.49
N LEU A 196 0.84 8.79 23.17
CA LEU A 196 1.91 8.36 22.24
C LEU A 196 3.25 9.02 22.58
N LYS A 197 3.25 10.31 22.92
CA LYS A 197 4.45 11.06 23.29
C LYS A 197 5.17 10.43 24.49
N ARG A 198 4.40 9.93 25.48
CA ARG A 198 4.91 9.33 26.73
C ARG A 198 5.45 7.92 26.55
N LEU A 199 5.22 7.27 25.40
CA LEU A 199 5.72 5.92 25.17
C LEU A 199 7.26 5.90 25.14
N PRO A 200 7.88 4.89 25.79
CA PRO A 200 9.34 4.79 25.88
C PRO A 200 9.96 4.38 24.55
N THR A 201 10.99 5.09 24.11
CA THR A 201 11.73 4.81 22.87
C THR A 201 12.85 3.79 23.05
N ASP A 202 13.43 3.68 24.24
CA ASP A 202 14.62 2.85 24.48
C ASP A 202 14.32 1.59 25.30
N PRO A 203 15.10 0.51 25.09
CA PRO A 203 16.13 0.36 24.05
C PRO A 203 15.50 0.13 22.66
N LEU A 204 16.13 0.69 21.62
CA LEU A 204 15.73 0.45 20.23
C LEU A 204 16.18 -0.93 19.73
N ASP A 205 15.27 -1.63 19.07
CA ASP A 205 15.52 -2.89 18.35
C ASP A 205 15.66 -2.58 16.85
N THR A 206 16.81 -2.93 16.26
CA THR A 206 17.14 -2.59 14.87
C THR A 206 16.30 -3.36 13.86
N ARG A 207 15.94 -4.62 14.16
CA ARG A 207 15.05 -5.44 13.34
C ARG A 207 13.65 -4.83 13.33
N ALA A 208 13.13 -4.43 14.49
CA ALA A 208 11.84 -3.75 14.58
C ALA A 208 11.80 -2.46 13.74
N LEU A 209 12.84 -1.62 13.83
CA LEU A 209 12.91 -0.37 13.07
C LEU A 209 12.92 -0.60 11.55
N ARG A 210 13.72 -1.56 11.07
CA ARG A 210 13.81 -1.90 9.64
C ARG A 210 12.50 -2.49 9.11
N LEU A 211 11.91 -3.42 9.86
CA LEU A 211 10.62 -4.01 9.50
C LEU A 211 9.52 -2.96 9.43
N TYR A 212 9.41 -2.11 10.46
CA TYR A 212 8.42 -1.04 10.47
C TYR A 212 8.63 -0.05 9.34
N THR A 213 9.87 0.30 9.02
CA THR A 213 10.19 1.21 7.91
C THR A 213 9.71 0.65 6.57
N LEU A 214 9.90 -0.65 6.33
CA LEU A 214 9.41 -1.34 5.14
C LEU A 214 7.88 -1.28 5.04
N VAL A 215 7.18 -1.62 6.12
CA VAL A 215 5.71 -1.61 6.16
C VAL A 215 5.17 -0.18 6.01
N ALA A 216 5.67 0.77 6.81
CA ALA A 216 5.24 2.16 6.82
C ALA A 216 5.41 2.83 5.45
N ARG A 217 6.51 2.55 4.75
CA ARG A 217 6.71 3.05 3.38
C ARG A 217 5.75 2.45 2.37
N SER A 218 5.33 1.20 2.58
CA SER A 218 4.42 0.51 1.65
C SER A 218 3.01 1.08 1.67
N TYR A 219 2.58 1.70 2.77
CA TYR A 219 1.28 2.38 2.85
C TYR A 219 1.09 3.42 1.73
N GLY A 220 2.13 4.18 1.38
CA GLY A 220 2.05 5.16 0.30
C GLY A 220 1.69 4.54 -1.05
N SER A 221 2.15 3.31 -1.33
CA SER A 221 1.83 2.60 -2.57
C SER A 221 0.41 2.04 -2.56
N LEU A 222 -0.08 1.58 -1.39
CA LEU A 222 -1.47 1.10 -1.26
C LEU A 222 -2.48 2.25 -1.26
N ILE A 223 -2.12 3.41 -0.71
CA ILE A 223 -2.91 4.64 -0.83
C ILE A 223 -2.96 5.08 -2.30
N LEU A 224 -1.82 5.05 -3.01
CA LEU A 224 -1.79 5.35 -4.44
C LEU A 224 -2.66 4.37 -5.25
N LEU A 225 -2.63 3.09 -4.90
CA LEU A 225 -3.52 2.09 -5.50
C LEU A 225 -4.99 2.41 -5.22
N ASN A 226 -5.37 2.70 -3.97
CA ASN A 226 -6.72 3.08 -3.62
C ASN A 226 -7.21 4.28 -4.45
N SER A 227 -6.38 5.31 -4.61
CA SER A 227 -6.72 6.46 -5.45
C SER A 227 -6.76 6.12 -6.94
N SER A 228 -5.89 5.23 -7.42
CA SER A 228 -5.95 4.72 -8.80
C SER A 228 -7.27 3.99 -9.07
N CYS A 229 -7.83 3.32 -8.06
CA CYS A 229 -9.12 2.64 -8.12
C CYS A 229 -10.35 3.55 -7.90
N GLY A 230 -10.19 4.87 -7.81
CA GLY A 230 -11.31 5.79 -7.55
C GLY A 230 -11.73 5.89 -6.08
N ASN A 231 -10.82 5.58 -5.16
CA ASN A 231 -11.00 5.69 -3.69
C ASN A 231 -12.20 4.90 -3.13
N PRO A 232 -12.31 3.58 -3.35
CA PRO A 232 -13.31 2.74 -2.67
C PRO A 232 -13.18 2.80 -1.14
N ILE A 233 -11.96 3.02 -0.62
CA ILE A 233 -11.72 3.41 0.77
C ILE A 233 -11.68 4.94 0.80
N PRO A 234 -12.58 5.59 1.57
CA PRO A 234 -12.57 7.04 1.73
C PRO A 234 -11.22 7.55 2.25
N VAL A 235 -10.83 8.74 1.81
CA VAL A 235 -9.51 9.32 2.09
C VAL A 235 -9.24 9.43 3.60
N GLN A 236 -10.25 9.79 4.40
CA GLN A 236 -10.15 9.87 5.86
C GLN A 236 -9.81 8.53 6.53
N ASP A 237 -10.26 7.42 5.95
CA ASP A 237 -10.01 6.07 6.45
C ASP A 237 -8.67 5.53 5.91
N ALA A 238 -8.24 5.98 4.72
CA ALA A 238 -6.99 5.56 4.10
C ALA A 238 -5.73 6.22 4.71
N HIS A 239 -5.87 7.26 5.54
CA HIS A 239 -4.73 7.97 6.12
C HIS A 239 -3.92 7.09 7.09
N ALA A 240 -2.60 7.14 6.96
CA ALA A 240 -1.71 6.29 7.76
C ALA A 240 -1.78 6.54 9.27
N HIS A 241 -2.20 7.73 9.73
CA HIS A 241 -2.39 8.00 11.16
C HIS A 241 -3.41 7.09 11.85
N ASN A 242 -4.23 6.35 11.09
CA ASN A 242 -5.26 5.46 11.61
C ASN A 242 -4.68 4.12 12.12
N TYR A 243 -3.47 3.77 11.69
CA TYR A 243 -2.85 2.47 11.96
C TYR A 243 -1.31 2.53 12.11
N GLN A 244 -0.72 3.73 12.07
CA GLN A 244 0.73 3.92 12.11
C GLN A 244 1.15 4.80 13.30
N ASP A 245 1.82 4.22 14.29
CA ASP A 245 2.69 4.93 15.22
C ASP A 245 3.94 4.11 15.58
N GLY A 246 5.12 4.69 15.37
CA GLY A 246 6.39 3.97 15.51
C GLY A 246 6.74 3.62 16.95
N LYS A 247 6.36 4.45 17.93
CA LYS A 247 6.63 4.17 19.35
C LYS A 247 5.71 3.07 19.86
N LEU A 248 4.43 3.14 19.49
CA LEU A 248 3.45 2.12 19.84
C LEU A 248 3.82 0.77 19.25
N TYR A 249 4.17 0.73 17.95
CA TYR A 249 4.68 -0.48 17.32
C TYR A 249 5.90 -1.04 18.07
N HIS A 250 6.86 -0.20 18.42
CA HIS A 250 8.07 -0.66 19.11
C HIS A 250 7.79 -1.23 20.50
N GLN A 251 6.84 -0.65 21.23
CA GLN A 251 6.35 -1.23 22.49
C GLN A 251 5.66 -2.58 22.27
N SER A 252 4.73 -2.69 21.31
CA SER A 252 4.07 -3.96 20.98
C SER A 252 5.08 -5.03 20.54
N TYR A 253 6.11 -4.65 19.79
CA TYR A 253 7.19 -5.54 19.36
C TYR A 253 7.93 -6.15 20.55
N ARG A 254 8.31 -5.32 21.54
CA ARG A 254 9.00 -5.81 22.74
C ARG A 254 8.11 -6.71 23.59
N MET A 255 6.85 -6.35 23.76
CA MET A 255 5.88 -7.19 24.47
C MET A 255 5.73 -8.56 23.80
N ALA A 256 5.50 -8.56 22.47
CA ALA A 256 5.33 -9.79 21.70
C ALA A 256 6.61 -10.65 21.72
N LYS A 257 7.78 -10.04 21.55
CA LYS A 257 9.09 -10.72 21.62
C LYS A 257 9.35 -11.36 23.00
N ASN A 258 8.85 -10.75 24.07
CA ASN A 258 8.93 -11.28 25.43
C ASN A 258 7.82 -12.30 25.76
N GLY A 259 7.03 -12.73 24.76
CA GLY A 259 6.03 -13.78 24.94
C GLY A 259 4.67 -13.30 25.45
N SER A 260 4.37 -12.00 25.37
CA SER A 260 3.03 -11.50 25.72
C SER A 260 1.95 -12.17 24.89
N LYS A 261 0.82 -12.48 25.54
CA LYS A 261 -0.34 -13.07 24.87
C LYS A 261 -1.05 -12.04 24.00
N ILE A 262 -1.79 -12.49 22.98
CA ILE A 262 -2.61 -11.61 22.14
C ILE A 262 -3.58 -10.76 22.99
N SER A 263 -4.15 -11.35 24.05
CA SER A 263 -5.01 -10.60 24.98
C SER A 263 -4.29 -9.43 25.65
N GLU A 264 -3.02 -9.57 26.01
CA GLU A 264 -2.22 -8.49 26.59
C GLU A 264 -1.83 -7.44 25.53
N LEU A 265 -1.44 -7.90 24.33
CA LEU A 265 -1.11 -7.02 23.20
C LEU A 265 -2.32 -6.17 22.74
N CYS A 266 -3.53 -6.71 22.89
CA CYS A 266 -4.79 -6.03 22.61
C CYS A 266 -5.39 -5.31 23.84
N GLU A 267 -4.60 -5.11 24.90
CA GLU A 267 -5.01 -4.42 26.15
C GLU A 267 -6.26 -5.01 26.83
N HIS A 268 -6.44 -6.32 26.72
CA HIS A 268 -7.57 -7.10 27.25
C HIS A 268 -8.95 -6.64 26.76
N ARG A 269 -9.01 -5.95 25.62
CA ARG A 269 -10.27 -5.48 25.05
C ARG A 269 -10.81 -6.46 24.01
N ASN A 270 -12.02 -6.98 24.25
CA ASN A 270 -12.62 -8.00 23.38
C ASN A 270 -12.77 -7.54 21.92
N ASN A 271 -13.23 -6.30 21.70
CA ASN A 271 -13.36 -5.72 20.36
C ASN A 271 -12.00 -5.66 19.63
N HIS A 272 -10.90 -5.41 20.32
CA HIS A 272 -9.57 -5.41 19.72
C HIS A 272 -9.09 -6.81 19.37
N ILE A 273 -9.36 -7.79 20.25
CA ILE A 273 -9.02 -9.19 20.00
C ILE A 273 -9.81 -9.72 18.79
N GLU A 274 -11.10 -9.37 18.67
CA GLU A 274 -11.93 -9.72 17.52
C GLU A 274 -11.37 -9.15 16.21
N VAL A 275 -11.05 -7.85 16.17
CA VAL A 275 -10.46 -7.22 14.99
C VAL A 275 -9.07 -7.79 14.67
N PHE A 276 -8.25 -8.06 15.69
CA PHE A 276 -6.97 -8.74 15.51
C PHE A 276 -7.16 -10.09 14.82
N ASN A 277 -8.07 -10.93 15.31
CA ASN A 277 -8.33 -12.25 14.76
C ASN A 277 -8.90 -12.19 13.34
N ALA A 278 -9.76 -11.20 13.04
CA ALA A 278 -10.28 -10.97 11.70
C ALA A 278 -9.17 -10.57 10.70
N ILE A 279 -8.23 -9.71 11.11
CA ILE A 279 -7.06 -9.39 10.27
C ILE A 279 -6.19 -10.64 10.09
N PHE A 280 -5.89 -11.34 11.18
CA PHE A 280 -5.00 -12.51 11.16
C PHE A 280 -5.53 -13.62 10.23
N SER A 281 -6.85 -13.87 10.23
CA SER A 281 -7.46 -14.92 9.41
C SER A 281 -7.40 -14.67 7.89
N ILE A 282 -7.22 -13.42 7.47
CA ILE A 282 -7.10 -13.04 6.05
C ILE A 282 -5.65 -13.12 5.56
N LEU A 283 -4.68 -13.00 6.47
CA LEU A 283 -3.27 -12.95 6.11
C LEU A 283 -2.71 -14.34 5.76
N PRO A 284 -1.80 -14.44 4.78
CA PRO A 284 -1.24 -15.72 4.32
C PRO A 284 -0.08 -16.13 5.23
N VAL A 285 -0.39 -16.41 6.49
CA VAL A 285 0.59 -16.66 7.57
C VAL A 285 1.61 -17.72 7.17
N GLU A 286 1.15 -18.85 6.66
CA GLU A 286 1.96 -19.97 6.16
C GLU A 286 3.00 -19.60 5.08
N LYS A 287 2.83 -18.51 4.32
CA LYS A 287 3.79 -18.10 3.27
C LYS A 287 4.95 -17.24 3.82
N ALA A 288 4.67 -16.46 4.85
CA ALA A 288 5.52 -15.36 5.29
C ALA A 288 6.12 -15.58 6.68
N VAL A 289 5.45 -16.36 7.53
CA VAL A 289 5.93 -16.64 8.88
C VAL A 289 6.77 -17.90 8.88
N THR A 290 8.05 -17.77 9.23
CA THR A 290 8.92 -18.94 9.41
C THR A 290 8.44 -19.74 10.62
N ALA A 291 8.29 -21.05 10.47
CA ALA A 291 8.18 -21.92 11.63
C ALA A 291 9.40 -21.68 12.52
N ASP A 292 9.19 -21.46 13.82
CA ASP A 292 10.26 -21.24 14.77
C ASP A 292 11.31 -22.35 14.58
N THR A 293 12.49 -21.97 14.06
CA THR A 293 13.67 -22.81 14.20
C THR A 293 14.07 -22.63 15.65
N VAL A 294 13.60 -23.56 16.47
CA VAL A 294 13.95 -23.76 17.88
C VAL A 294 15.46 -23.64 18.08
#